data_AF-A0A0P6WMG0-F1
#
_entry.id   AF-A0A0P6WMG0-F1
#
_cell.length_a   1.000
_cell.length_b   1.000
_cell.length_c   1.000
_cell.angle_alpha   90.00
_cell.angle_beta   90.00
_cell.angle_gamma   90.00
#
_symmetry.space_group_name_H-M   'P 1'
#
loop_
_entity.id
_entity.type
_entity.pdbx_description
1 polymer ?
#
loop_
_entity_poly.entity_id
_entity_poly.type
_entity_poly.pdbx_seq_one_letter_code
_entity_poly.pdbx_strand_id
1 'polypeptide(L)'
;MIFATITALLAKLGLGQQAANRAAPYVFALSLLAAAATGFALWLHFHDAGVVERHLAAANNQTLGRTIKANEAAAAEQLADQKILSDLQRSYADALNNPPPGASPDPRKRLDCQRLLRAGYREADLPASCGYAGSGGTGTPPHP
;
A
#
# COMPACT_ATOMS: atom_id res chain seq x y z
N MET A 1 46.23 20.43 -39.69
CA MET A 1 47.15 19.55 -38.93
C MET A 1 46.79 18.07 -39.05
N ILE A 2 45.52 17.66 -38.95
CA ILE A 2 45.10 16.24 -38.97
C ILE A 2 45.41 15.52 -40.30
N PHE A 3 45.27 16.19 -41.44
CA PHE A 3 45.63 15.60 -42.74
C PHE A 3 47.12 15.27 -42.88
N ALA A 4 48.00 16.09 -42.28
CA ALA A 4 49.45 15.90 -42.35
C ALA A 4 49.92 14.75 -41.44
N THR A 5 49.23 14.50 -40.33
CA THR A 5 49.52 13.36 -39.46
C THR A 5 49.05 12.04 -40.08
N ILE A 6 47.89 12.02 -40.73
CA ILE A 6 47.36 10.84 -41.43
C ILE A 6 48.26 10.43 -42.61
N THR A 7 48.72 11.39 -43.41
CA THR A 7 49.63 11.10 -44.54
C THR A 7 51.01 10.63 -44.05
N ALA A 8 51.54 11.19 -42.97
CA ALA A 8 52.79 10.72 -42.37
C ALA A 8 52.68 9.29 -41.81
N LEU A 9 51.51 8.92 -41.26
CA LEU A 9 51.25 7.57 -40.75
C LEU A 9 51.12 6.54 -41.90
N LEU A 10 50.42 6.90 -42.98
CA LEU A 10 50.30 6.08 -44.18
C LEU A 10 51.65 5.90 -44.89
N ALA A 11 52.49 6.94 -44.93
CA ALA A 11 53.84 6.85 -45.47
C ALA A 11 54.75 5.92 -44.63
N LYS A 12 54.62 5.93 -43.30
CA LYS A 12 55.31 4.97 -42.41
C LYS A 12 54.87 3.52 -42.59
N LEU A 13 53.67 3.29 -43.12
CA LEU A 13 53.14 1.96 -43.48
C LEU A 13 53.60 1.48 -44.87
N GLY A 14 54.51 2.22 -45.53
CA GLY A 14 55.12 1.81 -46.81
C GLY A 14 54.34 2.23 -48.05
N LEU A 15 53.27 3.02 -47.93
CA LEU A 15 52.61 3.62 -49.09
C LEU A 15 53.44 4.80 -49.62
N GLY A 16 53.76 4.78 -50.92
CA GLY A 16 54.44 5.91 -51.58
C GLY A 16 53.66 7.22 -51.40
N GLN A 17 54.37 8.34 -51.25
CA GLN A 17 53.83 9.67 -50.92
C GLN A 17 52.62 10.09 -51.78
N GLN A 18 52.62 9.72 -53.07
CA GLN A 18 51.54 9.98 -54.02
C GLN A 18 50.27 9.15 -53.73
N ALA A 19 50.41 7.89 -53.32
CA ALA A 19 49.30 7.03 -52.94
C ALA A 19 48.71 7.47 -51.58
N ALA A 20 49.57 7.87 -50.64
CA ALA A 20 49.16 8.37 -49.33
C ALA A 20 48.30 9.65 -49.43
N ASN A 21 48.67 10.61 -50.29
CA ASN A 21 47.88 11.82 -50.51
C ASN A 21 46.51 11.55 -51.16
N ARG A 22 46.39 10.52 -52.01
CA ARG A 22 45.10 10.12 -52.61
C ARG A 22 44.22 9.36 -51.63
N ALA A 23 44.80 8.56 -50.74
CA ALA A 23 44.07 7.77 -49.75
C ALA A 23 43.62 8.59 -48.53
N ALA A 24 44.35 9.64 -48.16
CA ALA A 24 44.08 10.48 -47.00
C ALA A 24 42.62 10.96 -46.84
N PRO A 25 41.93 11.50 -47.88
CA PRO A 25 40.55 11.94 -47.71
C PRO A 25 39.58 10.79 -47.45
N TYR A 26 39.81 9.61 -48.03
CA TYR A 26 38.98 8.43 -47.80
C TYR A 26 39.15 7.88 -46.39
N VAL A 27 40.39 7.81 -45.89
CA VAL A 27 40.68 7.38 -44.52
C VAL A 27 40.06 8.35 -43.51
N PHE A 28 40.15 9.66 -43.77
CA PHE A 28 39.51 10.68 -42.94
C PHE A 28 37.98 10.53 -42.97
N ALA A 29 37.37 10.41 -44.15
CA ALA A 29 35.93 10.22 -44.28
C ALA A 29 35.44 8.96 -43.55
N LEU A 30 36.15 7.83 -43.69
CA LEU A 30 35.84 6.58 -42.98
C LEU A 30 35.94 6.74 -41.46
N SER A 31 36.98 7.43 -40.96
CA SER A 31 37.13 7.68 -39.52
C SER A 31 35.99 8.53 -38.95
N LEU A 32 35.53 9.52 -39.73
CA LEU A 32 34.43 10.40 -39.34
C LEU A 32 33.10 9.65 -39.32
N LEU A 33 32.89 8.79 -40.32
CA LEU A 33 31.71 7.93 -40.42
C LEU A 33 31.68 6.89 -39.29
N ALA A 34 32.82 6.29 -38.98
CA ALA A 34 32.96 5.38 -37.85
C ALA A 34 32.67 6.08 -36.51
N ALA A 35 33.18 7.30 -36.31
CA ALA A 35 32.92 8.09 -35.11
C ALA A 35 31.44 8.50 -34.98
N ALA A 36 30.80 8.87 -36.09
CA ALA A 36 29.37 9.18 -36.11
C ALA A 36 28.52 7.94 -35.77
N ALA A 37 28.88 6.78 -36.32
CA ALA A 37 28.17 5.52 -36.07
C ALA A 37 28.29 5.09 -34.60
N THR A 38 29.48 5.17 -34.00
CA THR A 38 29.67 4.83 -32.59
C THR A 38 28.97 5.82 -31.66
N GLY A 39 29.03 7.12 -31.99
CA GLY A 39 28.30 8.15 -31.25
C GLY A 39 26.78 7.95 -31.29
N PHE A 40 26.24 7.59 -32.45
CA PHE A 40 24.81 7.31 -32.60
C PHE A 40 24.38 6.05 -31.85
N ALA A 41 25.19 4.98 -31.89
CA ALA A 41 24.92 3.75 -31.14
C ALA A 41 24.93 3.97 -29.63
N LEU A 42 25.90 4.75 -29.12
CA LEU A 42 25.95 5.16 -27.71
C LEU A 42 24.73 6.00 -27.35
N TRP A 43 24.35 6.95 -28.19
CA TRP A 43 23.17 7.78 -27.97
C TRP A 43 21.89 6.94 -27.87
N LEU A 44 21.65 6.01 -28.79
CA LEU A 44 20.51 5.09 -28.72
C LEU A 44 20.51 4.28 -27.43
N HIS A 45 21.66 3.74 -27.03
CA HIS A 45 21.77 2.94 -25.81
C HIS A 45 21.39 3.72 -24.54
N PHE A 46 21.90 4.95 -24.40
CA PHE A 46 21.56 5.79 -23.25
C PHE A 46 20.15 6.36 -23.31
N HIS A 47 19.65 6.65 -24.52
CA HIS A 47 18.30 7.16 -24.71
C HIS A 47 17.26 6.11 -24.32
N ASP A 48 17.43 4.86 -24.77
CA ASP A 48 16.52 3.76 -24.42
C ASP A 48 16.55 3.47 -22.92
N ALA A 49 17.72 3.47 -22.29
CA ALA A 49 17.84 3.29 -20.85
C ALA A 49 17.04 4.36 -20.07
N GLY A 50 17.16 5.63 -20.46
CA GLY A 50 16.44 6.72 -19.81
C GLY A 50 14.92 6.67 -20.03
N VAL A 51 14.46 6.21 -21.20
CA VAL A 51 13.01 6.03 -21.47
C VAL A 51 12.44 4.88 -20.64
N VAL A 52 13.14 3.74 -20.60
CA VAL A 52 12.74 2.58 -19.80
C VAL A 52 12.67 2.94 -18.32
N GLU A 53 13.66 3.65 -17.79
CA GLU A 53 13.69 4.06 -16.39
C GLU A 53 12.51 4.98 -16.04
N ARG A 54 12.13 5.91 -16.92
CA ARG A 54 10.95 6.76 -16.74
C ARG A 54 9.65 5.96 -16.73
N HIS A 55 9.51 4.97 -17.62
CA HIS A 55 8.32 4.11 -17.64
C HIS A 55 8.22 3.21 -16.40
N LEU A 56 9.35 2.66 -15.95
CA LEU A 56 9.42 1.87 -14.72
C LEU A 56 9.10 2.72 -13.49
N ALA A 57 9.66 3.94 -13.40
CA ALA A 57 9.36 4.86 -12.32
C ALA A 57 7.87 5.25 -12.30
N ALA A 58 7.27 5.52 -13.46
CA ALA A 58 5.85 5.82 -13.58
C ALA A 58 4.96 4.63 -13.16
N ALA A 59 5.28 3.42 -13.62
CA ALA A 59 4.55 2.20 -13.25
C ALA A 59 4.67 1.88 -11.75
N ASN A 60 5.86 2.07 -11.19
CA ASN A 60 6.10 1.85 -9.76
C ASN A 60 5.33 2.87 -8.92
N ASN A 61 5.36 4.16 -9.29
CA ASN A 61 4.56 5.20 -8.63
C ASN A 61 3.05 4.91 -8.68
N GLN A 62 2.55 4.39 -9.81
CA GLN A 62 1.14 4.00 -9.91
C GLN A 62 0.80 2.86 -8.95
N THR A 63 1.68 1.87 -8.84
CA THR A 63 1.50 0.74 -7.91
C THR A 63 1.56 1.21 -6.47
N LEU A 64 2.56 2.04 -6.13
CA LEU A 64 2.71 2.63 -4.80
C LEU A 64 1.47 3.42 -4.39
N GLY A 65 0.92 4.24 -5.29
CA GLY A 65 -0.29 5.02 -5.04
C GLY A 65 -1.53 4.14 -4.82
N ARG A 66 -1.65 3.00 -5.50
CA ARG A 66 -2.74 2.03 -5.24
C ARG A 66 -2.59 1.39 -3.86
N THR A 67 -1.38 0.99 -3.49
CA THR A 67 -1.10 0.40 -2.17
C THR A 67 -1.37 1.38 -1.04
N ILE A 68 -0.98 2.65 -1.19
CA ILE A 68 -1.27 3.70 -0.20
C ILE A 68 -2.77 3.86 -0.01
N LYS A 69 -3.55 3.97 -1.09
CA LYS A 69 -5.02 4.09 -1.00
C LYS A 69 -5.68 2.88 -0.35
N ALA A 70 -5.21 1.67 -0.67
CA ALA A 70 -5.71 0.45 -0.04
C ALA A 70 -5.39 0.43 1.47
N ASN A 71 -4.19 0.85 1.86
CA ASN A 71 -3.79 0.94 3.26
C ASN A 71 -4.58 2.02 4.01
N GLU A 72 -4.85 3.18 3.39
CA GLU A 72 -5.69 4.23 3.97
C GLU A 72 -7.13 3.74 4.21
N ALA A 73 -7.70 3.02 3.25
CA ALA A 73 -9.02 2.42 3.40
C ALA A 73 -9.05 1.38 4.54
N ALA A 74 -8.07 0.47 4.58
CA ALA A 74 -7.95 -0.51 5.65
C ALA A 74 -7.74 0.14 7.03
N ALA A 75 -6.94 1.21 7.11
CA ALA A 75 -6.73 1.96 8.34
C ALA A 75 -8.01 2.67 8.81
N ALA A 76 -8.80 3.22 7.88
CA ALA A 76 -10.08 3.84 8.18
C ALA A 76 -11.10 2.81 8.72
N GLU A 77 -11.15 1.61 8.12
CA GLU A 77 -11.99 0.51 8.60
C GLU A 77 -11.56 0.05 10.00
N GLN A 78 -10.25 -0.12 10.24
CA GLN A 78 -9.73 -0.47 11.57
C GLN A 78 -10.08 0.58 12.62
N LEU A 79 -10.03 1.87 12.27
CA LEU A 79 -10.38 2.95 13.17
C LEU A 79 -11.89 2.96 13.48
N ALA A 80 -12.73 2.66 12.50
CA ALA A 80 -14.17 2.50 12.69
C ALA A 80 -14.49 1.31 13.61
N ASP A 81 -13.83 0.16 13.40
CA ASP A 81 -13.99 -1.03 14.24
C ASP A 81 -13.54 -0.78 15.68
N GLN A 82 -12.41 -0.10 15.87
CA GLN A 82 -11.94 0.29 17.20
C GLN A 82 -12.95 1.20 17.91
N LYS A 83 -13.55 2.15 17.18
CA LYS A 83 -14.58 3.02 17.74
C LYS A 83 -15.79 2.21 18.21
N ILE A 84 -16.30 1.31 17.37
CA ILE A 84 -17.43 0.43 17.71
C ILE A 84 -17.11 -0.40 18.95
N LEU A 85 -15.92 -1.02 19.00
CA LEU A 85 -15.49 -1.81 20.15
C LEU A 85 -15.37 -0.96 21.42
N SER A 86 -14.85 0.26 21.32
CA SER A 86 -14.72 1.17 22.45
C SER A 86 -16.09 1.62 23.00
N ASP A 87 -17.04 1.92 22.11
CA ASP A 87 -18.41 2.25 22.47
C ASP A 87 -19.10 1.03 23.12
N LEU A 88 -18.85 -0.18 22.61
CA LEU A 88 -19.34 -1.42 23.18
C LEU A 88 -18.80 -1.62 24.60
N GLN A 89 -17.49 -1.49 24.79
CA GLN A 89 -16.84 -1.63 26.09
C GLN A 89 -17.36 -0.60 27.09
N ARG A 90 -17.51 0.66 26.66
CA ARG A 90 -18.11 1.71 27.49
C ARG A 90 -19.54 1.37 27.89
N SER A 91 -20.36 0.88 26.97
CA SER A 91 -21.74 0.49 27.27
C SER A 91 -21.84 -0.67 28.27
N TYR A 92 -20.95 -1.66 28.19
CA TYR A 92 -20.87 -2.74 29.16
C TYR A 92 -20.38 -2.24 30.52
N ALA A 93 -19.33 -1.41 30.52
CA ALA A 93 -18.79 -0.83 31.75
C ALA A 93 -19.83 0.04 32.48
N ASP A 94 -20.61 0.83 31.74
CA ASP A 94 -21.68 1.66 32.31
C ASP A 94 -22.81 0.79 32.91
N ALA A 95 -23.25 -0.24 32.20
CA ALA A 95 -24.25 -1.18 32.71
C ALA A 95 -23.77 -1.99 33.95
N LEU A 96 -22.46 -2.21 34.05
CA LEU A 96 -21.83 -2.87 35.19
C LEU A 96 -21.71 -1.94 36.39
N ASN A 97 -21.27 -0.69 36.18
CA ASN A 97 -20.95 0.24 37.26
C ASN A 97 -22.15 1.08 37.71
N ASN A 98 -23.09 1.38 36.80
CA ASN A 98 -24.30 2.17 37.04
C ASN A 98 -25.54 1.36 36.66
N PRO A 99 -25.84 0.25 37.38
CA PRO A 99 -27.00 -0.56 37.06
C PRO A 99 -28.30 0.25 37.27
N PRO A 100 -29.29 0.13 36.36
CA PRO A 100 -30.58 0.78 36.54
C PRO A 100 -31.30 0.23 37.79
N PRO A 101 -32.15 1.05 38.44
CA PRO A 101 -32.78 0.71 39.71
C PRO A 101 -33.64 -0.55 39.58
N GLY A 102 -33.28 -1.60 40.35
CA GLY A 102 -33.93 -2.92 40.36
C GLY A 102 -33.23 -4.01 39.54
N ALA A 103 -32.14 -3.68 38.82
CA ALA A 103 -31.32 -4.68 38.14
C ALA A 103 -30.65 -5.65 39.14
N SER A 104 -30.32 -6.86 38.65
CA SER A 104 -29.65 -7.89 39.46
C SER A 104 -28.39 -7.36 40.16
N PRO A 105 -28.18 -7.67 41.45
CA PRO A 105 -26.97 -7.27 42.18
C PRO A 105 -25.72 -7.98 41.65
N ASP A 106 -25.88 -9.15 41.04
CA ASP A 106 -24.77 -9.92 40.44
C ASP A 106 -24.38 -9.34 39.06
N PRO A 107 -23.14 -8.83 38.91
CA PRO A 107 -22.65 -8.26 37.66
C PRO A 107 -22.59 -9.26 36.50
N ARG A 108 -22.36 -10.56 36.76
CA ARG A 108 -22.30 -11.59 35.71
C ARG A 108 -23.68 -11.80 35.10
N LYS A 109 -24.71 -11.89 35.95
CA LYS A 109 -26.11 -12.01 35.51
C LYS A 109 -26.53 -10.79 34.69
N ARG A 110 -26.20 -9.57 35.13
CA ARG A 110 -26.50 -8.35 34.33
C ARG A 110 -25.91 -8.41 32.93
N LEU A 111 -24.66 -8.90 32.80
CA LEU A 111 -23.99 -9.03 31.51
C LEU A 111 -24.69 -10.05 30.59
N ASP A 112 -25.10 -11.19 31.13
CA ASP A 112 -25.80 -12.22 30.36
C ASP A 112 -27.20 -11.76 29.91
N CYS A 113 -27.92 -11.03 30.78
CA CYS A 113 -29.20 -10.42 30.42
C CYS A 113 -29.06 -9.38 29.31
N GLN A 114 -28.02 -8.54 29.35
CA GLN A 114 -27.72 -7.61 28.25
C GLN A 114 -27.36 -8.33 26.94
N ARG A 115 -26.65 -9.46 27.01
CA ARG A 115 -26.35 -10.27 25.83
C ARG A 115 -27.62 -10.80 25.17
N LEU A 116 -28.60 -11.26 25.98
CA LEU A 116 -29.89 -11.72 25.48
C LEU A 116 -30.71 -10.57 24.84
N LEU A 117 -30.76 -9.40 25.48
CA LEU A 117 -31.43 -8.23 24.89
C LEU A 117 -30.83 -7.84 23.53
N ARG A 118 -29.49 -7.86 23.41
CA ARG A 118 -28.81 -7.60 22.12
C ARG A 118 -29.00 -8.69 21.08
N ALA A 119 -29.23 -9.93 21.50
CA ALA A 119 -29.58 -11.02 20.61
C ALA A 119 -31.04 -10.94 20.09
N GLY A 120 -31.81 -9.92 20.51
CA GLY A 120 -33.17 -9.65 20.04
C GLY A 120 -34.27 -10.21 20.95
N TYR A 121 -33.93 -10.75 22.12
CA TYR A 121 -34.93 -11.16 23.10
C TYR A 121 -35.60 -9.94 23.72
N ARG A 122 -36.93 -9.98 23.87
CA ARG A 122 -37.71 -8.91 24.50
C ARG A 122 -37.64 -9.06 26.00
N GLU A 123 -37.75 -7.95 26.75
CA GLU A 123 -37.72 -7.94 28.22
C GLU A 123 -38.64 -8.97 28.90
N ALA A 124 -39.80 -9.25 28.30
CA ALA A 124 -40.75 -10.26 28.78
C ALA A 124 -40.27 -11.72 28.64
N ASP A 125 -39.35 -11.98 27.72
CA ASP A 125 -38.83 -13.31 27.39
C ASP A 125 -37.48 -13.58 28.10
N LEU A 126 -36.95 -12.60 28.84
CA LEU A 126 -35.75 -12.82 29.63
C LEU A 126 -36.06 -13.65 30.89
N PRO A 127 -35.12 -14.50 31.34
CA PRO A 127 -35.31 -15.26 32.57
C PRO A 127 -35.54 -14.31 33.76
N ALA A 128 -36.33 -14.74 34.74
CA ALA A 128 -36.71 -13.92 35.90
C ALA A 128 -35.51 -13.33 36.67
N SER A 129 -34.33 -13.97 36.59
CA SER A 129 -33.07 -13.46 37.11
C SER A 129 -32.56 -12.17 36.46
N CYS A 130 -33.10 -11.81 35.30
CA CYS A 130 -32.85 -10.59 34.54
C CYS A 130 -33.90 -9.51 34.78
N GLY A 131 -35.05 -9.87 35.37
CA GLY A 131 -36.13 -8.94 35.64
C GLY A 131 -35.81 -8.01 36.81
N TYR A 132 -36.36 -6.80 36.74
CA TYR A 132 -36.29 -5.83 37.83
C TYR A 132 -37.03 -6.39 39.05
N ALA A 133 -36.31 -7.01 39.98
CA ALA A 133 -36.87 -7.55 41.21
C ALA A 133 -37.16 -6.38 42.17
N GLY A 134 -38.25 -5.67 41.89
CA GLY A 134 -38.70 -4.50 42.62
C GLY A 134 -40.19 -4.24 42.43
N SER A 135 -41.04 -5.29 42.44
CA SER A 135 -42.50 -5.14 42.53
C SER A 135 -43.19 -6.48 42.87
N GLY A 136 -43.36 -6.75 44.17
CA GLY A 136 -44.55 -7.35 44.83
C GLY A 136 -45.15 -8.69 44.37
N GLY A 137 -45.34 -9.62 45.33
CA GLY A 137 -46.62 -10.34 45.43
C GLY A 137 -46.63 -11.86 45.19
N THR A 138 -46.58 -12.61 46.30
CA THR A 138 -47.30 -13.87 46.60
C THR A 138 -47.39 -14.97 45.53
N GLY A 139 -46.42 -15.88 45.53
CA GLY A 139 -46.62 -17.25 45.05
C GLY A 139 -46.85 -18.19 46.24
N THR A 140 -48.12 -18.41 46.60
CA THR A 140 -48.54 -19.46 47.52
C THR A 140 -48.09 -20.83 46.96
N PRO A 141 -47.51 -21.74 47.76
CA PRO A 141 -47.22 -23.09 47.28
C PRO A 141 -48.53 -23.85 47.01
N PRO A 142 -48.57 -24.74 45.99
CA PRO A 142 -49.72 -25.61 45.80
C PRO A 142 -49.79 -26.60 46.97
N HIS A 143 -50.85 -26.52 47.77
CA HIS A 143 -51.19 -27.55 48.74
C HIS A 143 -51.75 -28.79 48.00
N PRO A 144 -51.45 -30.02 48.46
CA PRO A 144 -52.11 -31.24 48.00
C PRO A 144 -53.58 -31.31 48.43
#